data_AF-A0A9D6Y4Y9-F1
#
_entry.id   AF-A0A9D6Y4Y9-F1
#
_cell.length_a   1.000
_cell.length_b   1.000
_cell.length_c   1.000
_cell.angle_alpha   90.00
_cell.angle_beta   90.00
_cell.angle_gamma   90.00
#
_symmetry.space_group_name_H-M   'P 1'
#
loop_
_entity.id
_entity.type
_entity.pdbx_description
1 polymer ?
#
loop_
_entity_poly.entity_id
_entity_poly.type
_entity_poly.pdbx_seq_one_letter_code
_entity_poly.pdbx_strand_id
1 'polypeptide(L)'
;MPLRFYGREIQASLAGEPKVPVSFTLDGREYVIEEILEAWQDHGFGPSARSRHRWWQRRHRNYYRVKTTDGAVFEIYLDRGTKLEQRERWRWFLHRQLS
;
A
#
# COMPACT_ATOMS: atom_id res chain seq x y z
N MET A 1 -17.36 11.23 6.55
CA MET A 1 -16.45 11.88 5.58
C MET A 1 -16.52 11.12 4.26
N PRO A 2 -16.52 11.78 3.09
CA PRO A 2 -16.57 11.07 1.80
C PRO A 2 -15.28 10.28 1.55
N LEU A 3 -15.42 9.08 0.98
CA LEU A 3 -14.28 8.24 0.58
C LEU A 3 -13.46 8.99 -0.48
N ARG A 4 -12.19 9.31 -0.18
CA ARG A 4 -11.32 10.01 -1.13
C ARG A 4 -10.29 9.05 -1.70
N PHE A 5 -10.37 8.82 -3.02
CA PHE A 5 -9.40 8.01 -3.76
C PHE A 5 -8.26 8.91 -4.23
N TYR A 6 -7.03 8.48 -3.95
CA TYR A 6 -5.84 9.26 -4.30
C TYR A 6 -5.05 8.57 -5.41
N GLY A 7 -4.73 7.28 -5.25
CA GLY A 7 -3.88 6.56 -6.21
C GLY A 7 -2.49 7.17 -6.35
N ARG A 8 -1.97 7.81 -5.30
CA ARG A 8 -0.73 8.62 -5.34
C ARG A 8 0.42 7.88 -4.70
N GLU A 9 1.61 8.04 -5.26
CA GLU A 9 2.85 7.57 -4.64
C GLU A 9 3.09 8.36 -3.34
N ILE A 10 3.47 7.65 -2.28
CA ILE A 10 3.80 8.20 -0.97
C ILE A 10 5.18 7.72 -0.54
N GLN A 11 5.84 8.50 0.30
CA GLN A 11 7.05 8.05 0.99
C GLN A 11 6.63 7.43 2.31
N ALA A 12 6.89 6.14 2.52
CA ALA A 12 6.56 5.45 3.77
C ALA A 12 7.85 5.11 4.54
N SER A 13 7.86 5.44 5.82
CA SER A 13 8.91 5.04 6.76
C SER A 13 8.56 3.68 7.35
N LEU A 14 9.53 2.77 7.36
CA LEU A 14 9.35 1.41 7.85
C LEU A 14 10.15 1.18 9.13
N ALA A 15 9.57 0.46 10.08
CA ALA A 15 10.28 0.02 11.28
C ALA A 15 9.94 -1.44 11.62
N GLY A 16 10.72 -2.00 12.54
CA GLY A 16 10.54 -3.37 13.05
C GLY A 16 10.99 -4.47 12.08
N GLU A 17 10.77 -5.70 12.52
CA GLU A 17 11.07 -6.94 11.79
C GLU A 17 9.88 -7.92 11.97
N PRO A 18 9.05 -8.17 10.93
CA PRO A 18 9.16 -7.68 9.55
C PRO A 18 8.93 -6.17 9.42
N LYS A 19 9.58 -5.55 8.43
CA LYS A 19 9.43 -4.10 8.15
C LYS A 19 7.97 -3.75 7.83
N VAL A 20 7.33 -2.99 8.71
CA VAL A 20 5.96 -2.49 8.57
C VAL A 20 5.95 -0.96 8.51
N PRO A 21 4.96 -0.33 7.86
CA PRO A 21 4.87 1.12 7.78
C PRO A 21 4.51 1.72 9.14
N VAL A 22 5.27 2.73 9.57
CA VAL A 22 5.05 3.47 10.83
C VAL A 22 4.74 4.94 10.62
N SER A 23 5.13 5.52 9.48
CA SER A 23 4.65 6.82 9.05
C SER A 23 4.67 6.92 7.53
N PHE A 24 3.96 7.89 6.97
CA PHE A 24 4.07 8.23 5.57
C PHE A 24 3.89 9.72 5.32
N THR A 25 4.44 10.21 4.21
CA THR A 25 4.27 11.60 3.77
C THR A 25 3.35 11.67 2.56
N LEU A 26 2.33 12.52 2.65
CA LEU A 26 1.39 12.85 1.59
C LEU A 26 1.35 14.38 1.43
N ASP A 27 1.63 14.88 0.23
CA ASP A 27 1.61 16.33 -0.07
C ASP A 27 2.47 17.19 0.87
N GLY A 28 3.61 16.66 1.31
CA GLY A 28 4.50 17.34 2.24
C GLY A 28 4.02 17.33 3.71
N ARG A 29 2.88 16.70 4.00
CA ARG A 29 2.40 16.45 5.36
C ARG A 29 2.76 15.04 5.79
N GLU A 30 3.38 14.93 6.96
CA GLU A 30 3.65 13.65 7.60
C GLU A 30 2.41 13.15 8.37
N TYR A 31 2.14 11.86 8.23
CA TYR A 31 1.11 11.12 8.95
C TYR A 31 1.77 9.97 9.70
N VAL A 32 1.69 10.01 11.03
CA VAL A 32 2.20 8.96 11.91
C VAL A 32 1.13 7.89 12.06
N ILE A 33 1.49 6.64 11.85
CA ILE A 33 0.59 5.49 12.01
C ILE A 33 0.57 5.11 13.50
N GLU A 34 -0.61 5.22 14.10
CA GLU A 34 -0.88 4.76 15.46
C GLU A 34 -1.07 3.24 15.47
N GLU A 35 -1.85 2.72 14.52
CA GLU A 35 -2.25 1.31 14.50
C GLU A 35 -2.42 0.80 13.07
N ILE A 36 -1.97 -0.43 12.82
CA ILE A 36 -2.30 -1.17 11.60
C ILE A 36 -3.55 -2.00 11.88
N LEU A 37 -4.69 -1.55 11.37
CA LEU A 37 -5.99 -2.20 11.57
C LEU A 37 -6.10 -3.52 10.80
N GLU A 38 -5.53 -3.58 9.60
CA GLU A 38 -5.62 -4.74 8.73
C GLU A 38 -4.44 -4.79 7.76
N ALA A 39 -3.94 -5.99 7.44
CA ALA A 39 -2.93 -6.18 6.42
C ALA A 39 -3.26 -7.41 5.55
N TRP A 40 -3.25 -7.25 4.23
CA TRP A 40 -3.57 -8.34 3.29
C TRP A 40 -2.74 -8.26 2.02
N GLN A 41 -2.64 -9.38 1.32
CA GLN A 41 -1.87 -9.48 0.08
C GLN A 41 -2.83 -9.63 -1.11
N ASP A 42 -2.69 -8.74 -2.09
CA ASP A 42 -3.37 -8.87 -3.37
C ASP A 42 -2.40 -9.52 -4.36
N HIS A 43 -2.56 -10.83 -4.52
CA HIS A 43 -1.91 -11.63 -5.55
C HIS A 43 -2.74 -11.76 -6.82
N GLY A 44 -3.77 -10.93 -6.97
CA GLY A 44 -4.72 -10.97 -8.06
C GLY A 44 -4.05 -10.74 -9.41
N PHE A 45 -4.64 -11.32 -10.43
CA PHE A 45 -4.34 -10.97 -11.82
C PHE A 45 -5.15 -9.73 -12.16
N GLY A 46 -4.62 -8.80 -12.96
CA GLY A 46 -5.39 -7.67 -13.47
C GLY A 46 -6.65 -8.11 -14.24
N PRO A 47 -7.42 -7.19 -14.85
CA PRO A 47 -8.70 -7.51 -15.50
C PRO A 47 -8.58 -8.40 -16.77
N SER A 48 -7.42 -9.01 -17.02
CA SER A 48 -7.21 -9.94 -18.12
C SER A 48 -8.07 -11.21 -17.95
N ALA A 49 -8.51 -11.78 -19.07
CA ALA A 49 -9.26 -13.04 -19.09
C ALA A 49 -8.47 -14.17 -18.39
N ARG A 50 -9.14 -14.95 -17.53
CA ARG A 50 -8.56 -16.05 -16.74
C ARG A 50 -7.72 -17.05 -17.56
N SER A 51 -8.06 -17.28 -18.83
CA SER A 51 -7.32 -18.20 -19.72
C SER A 51 -5.94 -17.69 -20.16
N ARG A 52 -5.60 -16.43 -19.88
CA ARG A 52 -4.31 -15.81 -20.23
C ARG A 52 -3.51 -15.40 -18.99
N HIS A 53 -3.96 -15.79 -17.78
CA HIS A 53 -3.29 -15.50 -16.52
C HIS A 53 -1.96 -16.23 -16.46
N ARG A 54 -0.89 -15.49 -16.71
CA ARG A 54 0.47 -16.00 -16.55
C ARG A 54 0.98 -15.58 -15.18
N TRP A 55 1.67 -16.46 -14.46
CA TRP A 55 2.06 -16.23 -13.06
C TRP A 55 2.85 -14.91 -12.84
N TRP A 56 3.54 -14.40 -13.85
CA TRP A 56 4.26 -13.11 -13.81
C TRP A 56 3.36 -11.87 -13.96
N GLN A 57 2.09 -12.05 -14.28
CA GLN A 57 1.07 -10.99 -14.34
C GLN A 57 0.37 -10.79 -12.99
N ARG A 58 0.74 -11.57 -11.96
CA ARG A 58 0.24 -11.37 -10.60
C ARG A 58 0.66 -9.99 -10.13
N ARG A 59 -0.29 -9.25 -9.59
CA ARG A 59 0.02 -8.07 -8.79
C ARG A 59 0.72 -8.57 -7.54
N HIS A 60 1.81 -7.92 -7.15
CA HIS A 60 2.54 -8.25 -5.93
C HIS A 60 2.36 -7.10 -4.95
N ARG A 61 1.09 -6.88 -4.55
CA ARG A 61 0.71 -5.76 -3.70
C ARG A 61 0.42 -6.23 -2.28
N ASN A 62 0.90 -5.48 -1.31
CA ASN A 62 0.57 -5.71 0.10
C ASN A 62 -0.16 -4.46 0.58
N TYR A 63 -1.42 -4.64 0.92
CA TYR A 63 -2.27 -3.57 1.42
C TYR A 63 -2.22 -3.54 2.94
N TYR A 64 -2.32 -2.33 3.47
CA TYR A 64 -2.39 -2.02 4.88
C TYR A 64 -3.50 -1.01 5.09
N ARG A 65 -4.44 -1.31 5.97
CA ARG A 65 -5.35 -0.32 6.53
C ARG A 65 -4.73 0.18 7.82
N VAL A 66 -4.46 1.49 7.87
CA VAL A 66 -3.74 2.13 8.95
C VAL A 66 -4.57 3.25 9.54
N LYS A 67 -4.55 3.36 10.86
CA LYS A 67 -5.11 4.47 11.61
C LYS A 67 -3.96 5.38 12.02
N THR A 68 -4.11 6.68 11.77
CA THR A 68 -3.12 7.68 12.11
C THR A 68 -3.41 8.30 13.48
N THR A 69 -2.42 8.98 14.05
CA THR A 69 -2.55 9.64 15.37
C THR A 69 -3.58 10.77 15.39
N ASP A 70 -3.90 11.35 14.24
CA ASP A 70 -4.98 12.31 14.04
C ASP A 70 -6.36 11.65 13.83
N GLY A 71 -6.45 10.32 13.98
CA GLY A 71 -7.69 9.54 13.94
C GLY A 71 -8.20 9.23 12.53
N ALA A 72 -7.49 9.65 11.49
CA ALA A 72 -7.84 9.32 10.11
C ALA A 72 -7.48 7.87 9.79
N VAL A 73 -8.23 7.25 8.88
CA VAL A 73 -7.98 5.87 8.44
C VAL A 73 -7.66 5.87 6.96
N PHE A 74 -6.51 5.30 6.62
CA PHE A 74 -6.01 5.21 5.26
C PHE A 74 -5.80 3.77 4.84
N GLU A 75 -6.00 3.49 3.57
CA GLU A 75 -5.50 2.28 2.94
C GLU A 75 -4.31 2.64 2.05
N ILE A 76 -3.17 2.06 2.38
CA ILE A 76 -1.93 2.17 1.62
C ILE A 76 -1.55 0.80 1.09
N TYR A 77 -0.78 0.75 0.01
CA TYR A 77 -0.20 -0.50 -0.45
C TYR A 77 1.24 -0.34 -0.92
N LEU A 78 2.01 -1.39 -0.67
CA LEU A 78 3.32 -1.58 -1.25
C LEU A 78 3.18 -2.36 -2.57
N ASP A 79 3.54 -1.74 -3.68
CA ASP A 79 3.74 -2.45 -4.96
C ASP A 79 5.20 -2.92 -5.04
N ARG A 80 5.40 -4.24 -4.98
CA ARG A 80 6.73 -4.85 -5.07
C ARG A 80 7.23 -5.00 -6.51
N GLY A 81 6.40 -4.67 -7.50
CA GLY A 81 6.68 -4.99 -8.91
C GLY A 81 6.64 -6.49 -9.18
N THR A 82 6.90 -6.87 -10.44
CA THR A 82 6.77 -8.27 -10.91
C THR A 82 8.06 -9.09 -10.76
N LYS A 83 9.18 -8.49 -10.35
CA LYS A 83 10.48 -9.15 -10.22
C LYS A 83 11.08 -8.90 -8.85
N LEU A 84 11.39 -9.97 -8.12
CA LEU A 84 11.93 -9.93 -6.75
C LEU A 84 13.28 -9.21 -6.67
N GLU A 85 14.07 -9.28 -7.74
CA GLU A 85 15.42 -8.71 -7.86
C GLU A 85 15.41 -7.17 -7.95
N GLN A 86 14.26 -6.55 -8.24
CA GLN A 86 14.11 -5.10 -8.39
C GLN A 86 13.56 -4.45 -7.12
N ARG A 87 14.17 -4.75 -5.96
CA ARG A 87 13.79 -4.16 -4.66
C ARG A 87 13.81 -2.64 -4.66
N GLU A 88 14.66 -2.02 -5.48
CA GLU A 88 14.73 -0.57 -5.68
C GLU A 88 13.46 0.04 -6.29
N ARG A 89 12.56 -0.80 -6.85
CA ARG A 89 11.30 -0.37 -7.45
C ARG A 89 10.10 -0.53 -6.52
N TRP A 90 10.33 -0.92 -5.27
CA TRP A 90 9.30 -1.02 -4.26
C TRP A 90 8.73 0.36 -3.98
N ARG A 91 7.47 0.57 -4.35
CA ARG A 91 6.81 1.87 -4.23
C ARG A 91 5.58 1.75 -3.36
N TRP A 92 5.41 2.72 -2.48
CA TRP A 92 4.24 2.85 -1.64
C TRP A 92 3.23 3.78 -2.28
N PHE A 93 1.97 3.41 -2.20
CA PHE A 93 0.88 4.18 -2.75
C PHE A 93 -0.24 4.35 -1.73
N LEU A 94 -0.84 5.52 -1.72
CA LEU A 94 -2.09 5.78 -1.04
C LEU A 94 -3.26 5.38 -1.95
N HIS A 95 -4.02 4.37 -1.53
CA HIS A 95 -5.19 3.92 -2.27
C HIS A 95 -6.39 4.84 -2.00
N ARG A 96 -6.82 4.93 -0.74
CA ARG A 96 -7.97 5.73 -0.33
C ARG A 96 -7.93 6.11 1.15
N GLN A 97 -8.64 7.17 1.50
CA GLN A 97 -8.96 7.55 2.87
C GLN A 97 -10.40 7.13 3.19
N LEU A 98 -10.60 6.48 4.32
CA LEU A 98 -11.88 5.91 4.77
C LEU A 98 -12.62 6.83 5.76
N SER A 99 -11.89 7.62 6.55
CA SER A 99 -12.45 8.58 7.50
C SER A 99 -11.62 9.84 7.61
#